data_AF-A0A349B6B2-F1
#
_entry.id   AF-A0A349B6B2-F1
#
_cell.length_a   1.000
_cell.length_b   1.000
_cell.length_c   1.000
_cell.angle_alpha   90.00
_cell.angle_beta   90.00
_cell.angle_gamma   90.00
#
_symmetry.space_group_name_H-M   'P 1'
#
loop_
_entity.id
_entity.type
_entity.pdbx_description
1 polymer ?
#
loop_
_entity_poly.entity_id
_entity_poly.type
_entity_poly.pdbx_seq_one_letter_code
_entity_poly.pdbx_strand_id
1 'polypeptide(L)'
;GDVSAELAQAILARVRAVRALTPGDPLPLVVDDPFEGLDPEVKPQLLEMLAASAGDLQLVVVTADDDVVAWARGQAGRGRMTLVEPTITDGAIAATTA
;
A
#
# COMPACT_ATOMS: atom_id res chain seq x y z
N GLY A 1 9.90 -12.30 14.32
CA GLY A 1 10.90 -12.99 13.51
C GLY A 1 10.25 -13.70 12.33
N ASP A 2 9.33 -14.63 12.60
CA ASP A 2 8.72 -15.50 11.58
C ASP A 2 7.51 -14.85 10.87
N VAL A 3 6.57 -14.30 11.65
CA VAL A 3 5.32 -13.70 11.15
C VAL A 3 5.55 -12.57 10.12
N SER A 4 6.53 -11.68 10.37
CA SER A 4 6.85 -10.60 9.44
C SER A 4 7.39 -11.12 8.11
N ALA A 5 8.13 -12.23 8.12
CA ALA A 5 8.66 -12.86 6.91
C ALA A 5 7.56 -13.58 6.14
N GLU A 6 6.65 -14.27 6.82
CA GLU A 6 5.48 -14.90 6.20
C GLU A 6 4.57 -13.86 5.55
N LEU A 7 4.28 -12.76 6.26
CA LEU A 7 3.48 -11.66 5.73
C LEU A 7 4.16 -11.01 4.52
N ALA A 8 5.47 -10.78 4.61
CA ALA A 8 6.26 -10.28 3.49
C ALA A 8 6.11 -11.18 2.26
N GLN A 9 6.25 -12.50 2.42
CA GLN A 9 6.07 -13.44 1.31
C GLN A 9 4.65 -13.42 0.75
N ALA A 10 3.63 -13.34 1.61
CA ALA A 10 2.24 -13.27 1.19
C ALA A 10 1.95 -12.02 0.34
N ILE A 11 2.47 -10.86 0.76
CA ILE A 11 2.36 -9.60 0.02
C ILE A 11 3.06 -9.71 -1.34
N LEU A 12 4.30 -10.21 -1.37
CA LEU A 12 5.06 -10.40 -2.62
C LEU A 12 4.37 -11.38 -3.57
N ALA A 13 3.80 -12.46 -3.05
CA ALA A 13 3.03 -13.42 -3.84
C ALA A 13 1.80 -12.75 -4.46
N ARG A 14 1.09 -11.88 -3.71
CA ARG A 14 -0.04 -11.12 -4.23
C ARG A 14 0.37 -10.15 -5.34
N VAL A 15 1.44 -9.39 -5.15
CA VAL A 15 1.99 -8.47 -6.17
C VAL A 15 2.30 -9.23 -7.46
N ARG A 16 2.98 -10.38 -7.36
CA ARG A 16 3.29 -11.24 -8.51
C ARG A 16 2.04 -11.78 -9.20
N ALA A 17 1.04 -12.21 -8.43
CA ALA A 17 -0.21 -12.72 -8.97
C ALA A 17 -0.95 -11.64 -9.79
N VAL A 18 -1.01 -10.41 -9.28
CA VAL A 18 -1.66 -9.28 -9.99
C VAL A 18 -0.90 -8.95 -11.28
N ARG A 19 0.43 -8.91 -11.24
CA ARG A 19 1.26 -8.70 -12.45
C ARG A 19 1.03 -9.75 -13.53
N ALA A 20 0.68 -10.98 -13.14
CA ALA A 20 0.40 -12.07 -14.08
C ALA A 20 -1.01 -12.00 -14.71
N LEU A 21 -1.90 -11.13 -14.23
CA LEU A 21 -3.27 -11.03 -14.75
C LEU A 21 -3.33 -10.42 -16.15
N THR A 22 -2.35 -9.59 -16.52
CA THR A 22 -2.31 -8.91 -17.82
C THR A 22 -0.96 -9.14 -18.51
N PRO A 23 -0.93 -9.63 -19.76
CA PRO A 23 0.31 -9.87 -20.50
C PRO A 23 0.97 -8.58 -21.06
N GLY A 24 0.50 -7.41 -20.64
CA GLY A 24 0.95 -6.09 -21.11
C GLY A 24 1.08 -5.13 -19.94
N ASP A 25 0.16 -4.17 -19.85
CA ASP A 25 0.19 -3.16 -18.78
C ASP A 25 -0.28 -3.74 -17.44
N PRO A 26 0.54 -3.65 -16.37
CA PRO A 26 0.14 -4.10 -15.04
C PRO A 26 -1.08 -3.31 -14.53
N LEU A 27 -2.07 -4.01 -13.99
CA LEU A 27 -3.21 -3.37 -13.33
C LEU A 27 -2.78 -2.70 -12.03
N PRO A 28 -3.33 -1.53 -11.66
CA PRO A 28 -3.02 -0.95 -10.36
C PRO A 28 -3.44 -1.88 -9.23
N LEU A 29 -2.61 -1.98 -8.20
CA LEU A 29 -2.92 -2.69 -6.96
C LEU A 29 -3.26 -1.69 -5.87
N VAL A 30 -4.51 -1.73 -5.40
CA VAL A 30 -4.97 -0.98 -4.23
C VAL A 30 -4.97 -1.92 -3.03
N VAL A 31 -4.34 -1.50 -1.94
CA VAL A 31 -4.31 -2.26 -0.68
C VAL A 31 -4.79 -1.36 0.45
N ASP A 32 -5.81 -1.84 1.15
CA ASP A 32 -6.44 -1.17 2.28
C ASP A 32 -5.85 -1.69 3.58
N ASP A 33 -5.32 -0.80 4.40
CA ASP A 33 -4.70 -1.06 5.71
C ASP A 33 -3.83 -2.35 5.77
N PRO A 34 -2.82 -2.51 4.91
CA PRO A 34 -2.05 -3.76 4.75
C PRO A 34 -1.28 -4.23 5.99
N PHE A 35 -1.08 -3.34 6.96
CA PHE A 35 -0.24 -3.57 8.14
C PHE A 35 -1.02 -3.39 9.44
N GLU A 36 -2.36 -3.39 9.38
CA GLU A 36 -3.20 -3.32 10.56
C GLU A 36 -2.85 -4.45 11.55
N GLY A 37 -2.73 -4.09 12.83
CA GLY A 37 -2.41 -5.03 13.90
C GLY A 37 -0.96 -5.49 13.97
N LEU A 38 -0.07 -4.98 13.10
CA LEU A 38 1.37 -5.23 13.21
C LEU A 38 2.05 -4.27 14.18
N ASP A 39 3.16 -4.73 14.74
CA ASP A 39 4.05 -3.90 15.53
C ASP A 39 4.55 -2.68 14.69
N PRO A 40 4.38 -1.45 15.18
CA PRO A 40 4.90 -0.24 14.53
C PRO A 40 6.35 -0.34 14.07
N GLU A 41 7.22 -1.02 14.84
CA GLU A 41 8.65 -1.13 14.53
C GLU A 41 8.94 -1.90 13.24
N VAL A 42 8.05 -2.82 12.83
CA VAL A 42 8.26 -3.64 11.62
C VAL A 42 7.71 -3.01 10.35
N LYS A 43 6.76 -2.07 10.45
CA LYS A 43 6.03 -1.50 9.30
C LYS A 43 6.96 -0.81 8.29
N PRO A 44 7.95 0.02 8.68
CA PRO A 44 8.84 0.67 7.72
C PRO A 44 9.61 -0.32 6.83
N GLN A 45 10.07 -1.43 7.41
CA GLN A 45 10.82 -2.44 6.65
C GLN A 45 9.92 -3.16 5.63
N LEU A 46 8.68 -3.47 6.02
CA LEU A 46 7.70 -4.10 5.13
C LEU A 46 7.26 -3.15 4.00
N LEU A 47 7.09 -1.87 4.30
CA LEU A 47 6.77 -0.83 3.33
C LEU A 47 7.89 -0.64 2.29
N GLU A 48 9.15 -0.59 2.72
CA GLU A 48 10.30 -0.52 1.81
C GLU A 48 10.38 -1.74 0.88
N MET A 49 10.16 -2.93 1.44
CA MET A 49 10.13 -4.16 0.67
C MET A 49 8.98 -4.17 -0.35
N LEU A 50 7.79 -3.74 0.07
CA LEU A 50 6.62 -3.65 -0.80
C LEU A 50 6.86 -2.65 -1.94
N ALA A 51 7.35 -1.46 -1.64
CA ALA A 51 7.70 -0.45 -2.64
C ALA A 51 8.76 -0.94 -3.63
N ALA A 52 9.81 -1.63 -3.15
CA ALA A 52 10.83 -2.21 -4.00
C ALA A 52 10.29 -3.33 -4.92
N SER A 53 9.24 -4.03 -4.48
CA SER A 53 8.64 -5.14 -5.22
C SER A 53 7.63 -4.73 -6.28
N ALA A 54 7.09 -3.51 -6.21
CA ALA A 54 6.06 -3.02 -7.12
C ALA A 54 6.56 -2.98 -8.58
N GLY A 55 7.81 -2.56 -8.80
CA GLY A 55 8.38 -2.48 -10.15
C GLY A 55 7.60 -1.49 -11.03
N ASP A 56 7.02 -2.01 -12.11
CA ASP A 56 6.16 -1.28 -13.07
C ASP A 56 4.69 -1.22 -12.65
N LEU A 57 4.30 -1.97 -11.62
CA LEU A 57 2.95 -1.97 -11.06
C LEU A 57 2.70 -0.66 -10.29
N GLN A 58 1.61 0.05 -10.61
CA GLN A 58 1.15 1.13 -9.74
C GLN A 58 0.59 0.53 -8.45
N LEU A 59 1.23 0.82 -7.31
CA LEU A 59 0.76 0.43 -5.98
C LEU A 59 0.16 1.64 -5.27
N VAL A 60 -1.07 1.48 -4.79
CA VAL A 60 -1.79 2.48 -3.99
C VAL A 60 -2.08 1.86 -2.62
N VAL A 61 -1.53 2.46 -1.56
CA VAL A 61 -1.84 2.09 -0.18
C VAL A 61 -2.83 3.09 0.37
N VAL A 62 -3.99 2.60 0.80
CA VAL A 62 -4.99 3.37 1.52
C VAL A 62 -4.87 2.97 2.98
N THR A 63 -4.70 3.95 3.87
CA THR A 63 -4.52 3.63 5.28
C THR A 63 -4.86 4.79 6.19
N ALA A 64 -5.34 4.45 7.39
CA ALA A 64 -5.49 5.37 8.52
C ALA A 64 -4.38 5.23 9.57
N ASP A 65 -3.35 4.41 9.29
CA ASP A 65 -2.27 4.09 10.21
C ASP A 65 -1.21 5.20 10.27
N ASP A 66 -1.11 5.87 11.42
CA ASP A 66 -0.19 6.99 11.65
C ASP A 66 1.28 6.62 11.40
N ASP A 67 1.69 5.38 11.69
CA ASP A 67 3.07 4.93 11.46
C ASP A 67 3.38 4.83 9.97
N VAL A 68 2.42 4.31 9.20
CA VAL A 68 2.52 4.22 7.74
C VAL A 68 2.52 5.61 7.12
N VAL A 69 1.66 6.51 7.60
CA VAL A 69 1.60 7.91 7.17
C VAL A 69 2.91 8.65 7.48
N ALA A 70 3.48 8.46 8.67
CA ALA A 70 4.75 9.06 9.06
C ALA A 70 5.89 8.60 8.14
N TRP A 71 5.97 7.29 7.84
CA TRP A 71 6.93 6.77 6.87
C TRP A 71 6.70 7.35 5.47
N ALA A 72 5.45 7.38 4.99
CA ALA A 72 5.11 7.88 3.66
C ALA A 72 5.48 9.36 3.47
N ARG A 73 5.26 10.21 4.48
CA ARG A 73 5.73 11.61 4.49
C ARG A 73 7.24 11.72 4.30
N GLY A 74 8.00 10.86 4.98
CA GLY A 74 9.45 10.79 4.85
C GLY A 74 9.92 10.40 3.45
N GLN A 75 9.21 9.49 2.77
CA GLN A 75 9.54 9.06 1.40
C GLN A 75 9.06 10.03 0.34
N ALA A 76 7.90 10.65 0.53
CA ALA A 76 7.37 11.70 -0.34
C ALA A 76 8.31 12.92 -0.35
N GLY A 77 8.84 13.32 0.81
CA GLY A 77 9.87 14.37 0.90
C GLY A 77 11.17 14.06 0.13
N ARG A 78 11.43 12.77 -0.16
CA ARG A 78 12.57 12.30 -0.97
C ARG A 78 12.20 12.09 -2.45
N GLY A 79 10.97 12.37 -2.84
CA GLY A 79 10.47 12.18 -4.21
C GLY A 79 10.34 10.72 -4.63
N ARG A 80 10.30 9.76 -3.68
CA ARG A 80 10.20 8.32 -3.99
C ARG A 80 8.77 7.83 -4.16
N MET A 81 7.80 8.61 -3.69
CA MET A 81 6.37 8.36 -3.85
C MET A 81 5.57 9.66 -3.79
N THR A 82 4.31 9.56 -4.18
CA THR A 82 3.30 10.61 -3.99
C THR A 82 2.48 10.29 -2.74
N LEU A 83 2.36 11.26 -1.83
CA LEU A 83 1.43 11.19 -0.72
C LEU A 83 0.19 12.02 -1.07
N VAL A 84 -0.99 11.42 -0.95
CA VAL A 84 -2.27 12.09 -1.14
C VAL A 84 -2.96 12.16 0.22
N GLU A 85 -3.14 13.38 0.73
CA GLU A 85 -3.94 13.63 1.93
C GLU A 85 -5.39 13.84 1.48
N PRO A 86 -6.32 12.90 1.77
CA PRO A 86 -7.69 13.00 1.29
C PRO A 86 -8.41 14.15 2.00
N THR A 87 -8.87 15.14 1.23
CA THR A 87 -9.81 16.14 1.73
C THR A 87 -11.22 15.57 1.64
N ILE A 88 -11.68 14.90 2.70
CA ILE A 88 -13.10 14.52 2.77
C ILE A 88 -13.88 15.81 2.99
N THR A 89 -14.52 16.28 1.93
CA THR A 89 -15.59 17.29 2.04
C THR A 89 -16.87 16.49 2.29
N ASP A 90 -17.65 16.81 3.31
CA ASP A 90 -18.87 16.09 3.76
C ASP A 90 -20.03 16.10 2.73
N GLY A 91 -19.75 15.85 1.45
CA GLY A 91 -20.70 15.96 0.35
C GLY A 91 -20.54 14.84 -0.66
N ALA A 92 -21.54 13.96 -0.71
CA ALA A 92 -21.85 13.03 -1.80
C ALA A 92 -21.03 11.73 -1.90
N ILE A 93 -21.09 10.87 -0.88
CA ILE A 93 -21.31 9.44 -1.16
C ILE A 93 -22.82 9.22 -1.09
N ALA A 94 -23.54 9.71 -2.11
CA ALA A 94 -24.94 9.35 -2.25
C ALA A 94 -24.96 7.85 -2.51
N ALA A 95 -25.28 7.07 -1.48
CA ALA A 95 -25.62 5.66 -1.63
C ALA A 95 -26.77 5.60 -2.64
N THR A 96 -26.47 5.25 -3.89
CA THR A 96 -27.45 4.81 -4.86
C THR A 96 -27.96 3.47 -4.34
N THR A 97 -28.96 3.53 -3.47
CA THR A 97 -29.81 2.38 -3.16
C THR A 97 -30.69 2.16 -4.38
N ALA A 98 -30.42 1.09 -5.13
CA ALA A 98 -31.31 0.53 -6.13
C ALA A 98 -32.44 -0.27 -5.46
#